data_AF-A0A7C5KUZ0-F1
#
_entry.id   AF-A0A7C5KUZ0-F1
#
_cell.length_a   1.000
_cell.length_b   1.000
_cell.length_c   1.000
_cell.angle_alpha   90.00
_cell.angle_beta   90.00
_cell.angle_gamma   90.00
#
_symmetry.space_group_name_H-M   'P 1'
#
loop_
_entity.id
_entity.type
_entity.pdbx_description
1 polymer ?
#
loop_
_entity_poly.entity_id
_entity_poly.type
_entity_poly.pdbx_seq_one_letter_code
_entity_poly.pdbx_strand_id
1 'polypeptide(L)'
;MDETEILLIEDHEAMRERITRQIEAAAEETDSSARLTVIDESNANTLVGAGDISNEMALAEGIRGQYPNAALIVVDHDLSNLKNPAISESSITAAAHTLAIPVCRYHRQPSGASLRIDALWELNARVYSIDLEAPSEAENENHRFGTEVLNILEGFKQIASGYQALEEPVRKKGAPAVLSHILDKPALEDFFAAYSEGIPFLNDMLIVRKLMEESPQEGAERVSRPAPDNLNRRIPYMLGYWLHNFILRFPGLILNEVAAASYLDIDTEDFKKEAVLRCFDEARYEGPFSRGRKYWWRPLLDDLLIEQGGRDEILQAEDLDPQSVGRSKSHASGKSPAGYYDIFSGLPISKEDSIGSLSWIPSGADLARVDRNLYEEIAPILGI
;
A
#
# COMPACT_ATOMS: atom_id res chain seq x y z
N MET A 1 2.46 -22.20 15.35
CA MET A 1 2.75 -20.91 14.73
C MET A 1 2.42 -19.87 15.76
N ASP A 2 3.30 -18.92 16.02
CA ASP A 2 2.98 -17.85 16.95
C ASP A 2 1.83 -17.02 16.37
N GLU A 3 0.79 -16.84 17.17
CA GLU A 3 -0.40 -16.07 16.81
C GLU A 3 0.01 -14.64 16.46
N THR A 4 -0.32 -14.19 15.25
CA THR A 4 0.01 -12.84 14.80
C THR A 4 -0.95 -11.82 15.38
N GLU A 5 -0.45 -10.68 15.84
CA GLU A 5 -1.27 -9.67 16.50
C GLU A 5 -1.40 -8.38 15.67
N ILE A 6 -2.64 -7.89 15.55
CA ILE A 6 -3.00 -6.57 15.01
C ILE A 6 -3.33 -5.68 16.21
N LEU A 7 -2.67 -4.54 16.31
CA LEU A 7 -2.96 -3.54 17.35
C LEU A 7 -3.87 -2.46 16.78
N LEU A 8 -5.08 -2.30 17.32
CA LEU A 8 -5.98 -1.18 16.98
C LEU A 8 -5.89 -0.12 18.07
N ILE A 9 -5.46 1.09 17.72
CA ILE A 9 -5.37 2.23 18.64
C ILE A 9 -6.46 3.24 18.25
N GLU A 10 -7.53 3.29 19.06
CA GLU A 10 -8.73 4.10 18.80
C GLU A 10 -9.39 4.52 20.11
N ASP A 11 -9.51 5.84 20.31
CA ASP A 11 -10.07 6.47 21.51
C ASP A 11 -11.57 6.76 21.41
N HIS A 12 -12.18 6.67 20.23
CA HIS A 12 -13.62 6.83 20.03
C HIS A 12 -14.35 5.48 20.00
N GLU A 13 -15.13 5.22 21.06
CA GLU A 13 -15.83 3.93 21.29
C GLU A 13 -16.65 3.42 20.11
N ALA A 14 -17.52 4.26 19.54
CA ALA A 14 -18.37 3.82 18.42
C ALA A 14 -17.59 3.44 17.14
N MET A 15 -16.42 4.06 16.92
CA MET A 15 -15.57 3.75 15.77
C MET A 15 -14.77 2.48 16.03
N ARG A 16 -14.24 2.34 17.26
CA ARG A 16 -13.55 1.16 17.76
C ARG A 16 -14.40 -0.10 17.59
N GLU A 17 -15.63 -0.09 18.09
CA GLU A 17 -16.55 -1.22 17.97
C GLU A 17 -16.84 -1.59 16.51
N ARG A 18 -16.98 -0.58 15.64
CA ARG A 18 -17.24 -0.77 14.21
C ARG A 18 -16.04 -1.43 13.53
N ILE A 19 -14.85 -0.90 13.73
CA ILE A 19 -13.62 -1.43 13.14
C ILE A 19 -13.33 -2.84 13.65
N THR A 20 -13.45 -3.06 14.96
CA THR A 20 -13.30 -4.38 15.58
C THR A 20 -14.21 -5.39 14.91
N ARG A 21 -15.51 -5.10 14.79
CA ARG A 21 -16.46 -6.00 14.12
C ARG A 21 -16.07 -6.30 12.68
N GLN A 22 -15.63 -5.30 11.91
CA GLN A 22 -15.23 -5.52 10.52
C GLN A 22 -13.96 -6.38 10.40
N ILE A 23 -12.94 -6.15 11.23
CA ILE A 23 -11.72 -6.95 11.22
C ILE A 23 -12.00 -8.39 11.64
N GLU A 24 -12.79 -8.60 12.70
CA GLU A 24 -13.16 -9.92 13.19
C GLU A 24 -13.98 -10.70 12.16
N ALA A 25 -14.99 -10.08 11.55
CA ALA A 25 -15.80 -10.71 10.51
C ALA A 25 -14.97 -11.07 9.27
N ALA A 26 -14.10 -10.15 8.81
CA ALA A 26 -13.19 -10.43 7.72
C ALA A 26 -12.20 -11.57 8.09
N ALA A 27 -11.75 -11.65 9.34
CA ALA A 27 -10.86 -12.71 9.80
C ALA A 27 -11.55 -14.08 9.79
N GLU A 28 -12.82 -14.14 10.19
CA GLU A 28 -13.65 -15.35 10.14
C GLU A 28 -13.87 -15.82 8.69
N GLU A 29 -14.26 -14.92 7.78
CA GLU A 29 -14.47 -15.23 6.35
C GLU A 29 -13.20 -15.73 5.66
N THR A 30 -12.04 -15.27 6.13
CA THR A 30 -10.73 -15.55 5.51
C THR A 30 -9.95 -16.68 6.18
N ASP A 31 -10.48 -17.29 7.24
CA ASP A 31 -9.79 -18.25 8.12
C ASP A 31 -8.43 -17.70 8.61
N SER A 32 -8.41 -16.40 8.92
CA SER A 32 -7.20 -15.71 9.38
C SER A 32 -6.97 -15.98 10.86
N SER A 33 -5.76 -16.41 11.21
CA SER A 33 -5.34 -16.62 12.60
C SER A 33 -4.84 -15.33 13.28
N ALA A 34 -5.20 -14.16 12.77
CA ALA A 34 -4.77 -12.88 13.31
C ALA A 34 -5.60 -12.51 14.53
N ARG A 35 -4.94 -12.25 15.67
CA ARG A 35 -5.59 -11.74 16.87
C ARG A 35 -5.65 -10.23 16.82
N LEU A 36 -6.83 -9.67 17.04
CA LEU A 36 -7.00 -8.22 17.23
C LEU A 36 -6.87 -7.88 18.71
N THR A 37 -5.97 -6.93 19.00
CA THR A 37 -5.81 -6.36 20.34
C THR A 37 -6.13 -4.87 20.29
N VAL A 38 -7.10 -4.47 21.10
CA VAL A 38 -7.65 -3.12 21.10
C VAL A 38 -6.99 -2.31 22.22
N ILE A 39 -6.48 -1.14 21.84
CA ILE A 39 -5.85 -0.17 22.72
C ILE A 39 -6.71 1.09 22.72
N ASP A 40 -7.27 1.40 23.89
CA ASP A 40 -8.14 2.54 24.13
C ASP A 40 -7.65 3.32 25.36
N GLU A 41 -8.45 4.30 25.83
CA GLU A 41 -8.10 5.12 26.98
C GLU A 41 -7.75 4.31 28.24
N SER A 42 -8.36 3.14 28.44
CA SER A 42 -8.21 2.33 29.65
C SER A 42 -6.85 1.65 29.74
N ASN A 43 -6.22 1.35 28.60
CA ASN A 43 -4.97 0.59 28.52
C ASN A 43 -3.88 1.29 27.68
N ALA A 44 -4.11 2.46 27.08
CA ALA A 44 -3.11 3.15 26.26
C ALA A 44 -1.81 3.47 27.02
N ASN A 45 -1.88 3.75 28.33
CA ASN A 45 -0.68 3.98 29.15
C ASN A 45 0.25 2.77 29.24
N THR A 46 -0.24 1.58 28.92
CA THR A 46 0.57 0.38 28.84
C THR A 46 1.58 0.44 27.67
N LEU A 47 1.31 1.24 26.63
CA LEU A 47 2.23 1.42 25.51
C LEU A 47 3.49 2.20 25.86
N VAL A 48 3.49 2.99 26.93
CA VAL A 48 4.63 3.84 27.27
C VAL A 48 5.59 3.06 28.17
N GLY A 49 6.75 2.72 27.62
CA GLY A 49 7.87 2.14 28.36
C GLY A 49 8.36 3.03 29.50
N ALA A 50 9.00 2.44 30.50
CA ALA A 50 9.54 3.18 31.63
C ALA A 50 10.94 3.73 31.32
N GLY A 51 11.15 5.04 31.44
CA GLY A 51 12.49 5.64 31.33
C GLY A 51 12.50 7.12 30.96
N ASP A 52 13.68 7.73 31.05
CA ASP A 52 13.97 9.11 30.62
C ASP A 52 14.53 9.10 29.19
N ILE A 53 13.72 8.56 28.26
CA ILE A 53 14.02 8.43 26.83
C ILE A 53 13.00 9.22 26.01
N SER A 54 13.25 9.43 24.72
CA SER A 54 12.28 10.12 23.85
C SER A 54 10.94 9.35 23.82
N ASN A 55 9.84 10.08 23.63
CA ASN A 55 8.49 9.49 23.64
C ASN A 55 8.37 8.32 22.64
N GLU A 56 8.99 8.43 21.46
CA GLU A 56 8.93 7.39 20.42
C GLU A 56 9.69 6.12 20.84
N MET A 57 10.83 6.27 21.52
CA MET A 57 11.59 5.12 22.02
C MET A 57 10.86 4.43 23.18
N ALA A 58 10.27 5.20 24.09
CA ALA A 58 9.43 4.66 25.17
C ALA A 58 8.24 3.87 24.60
N LEU A 59 7.58 4.40 23.57
CA LEU A 59 6.50 3.71 22.88
C LEU A 59 6.98 2.43 22.18
N ALA A 60 8.12 2.48 21.49
CA ALA A 60 8.68 1.30 20.83
C ALA A 60 9.05 0.20 21.85
N GLU A 61 9.61 0.55 22.99
CA GLU A 61 9.91 -0.40 24.07
C GLU A 61 8.65 -0.99 24.69
N GLY A 62 7.63 -0.17 24.95
CA GLY A 62 6.35 -0.63 25.49
C GLY A 62 5.62 -1.56 24.52
N ILE A 63 5.51 -1.19 23.24
CA ILE A 63 4.93 -2.05 22.19
C ILE A 63 5.68 -3.39 22.13
N ARG A 64 7.01 -3.36 22.01
CA ARG A 64 7.82 -4.59 21.92
C ARG A 64 7.68 -5.46 23.17
N GLY A 65 7.63 -4.85 24.36
CA GLY A 65 7.57 -5.56 25.63
C GLY A 65 6.21 -6.21 25.90
N GLN A 66 5.11 -5.55 25.53
CA GLN A 66 3.77 -6.01 25.81
C GLN A 66 3.12 -6.80 24.67
N TYR A 67 3.48 -6.45 23.44
CA TYR A 67 2.93 -7.02 22.21
C TYR A 67 4.08 -7.54 21.32
N PRO A 68 4.83 -8.56 21.78
CA PRO A 68 6.01 -9.06 21.05
C PRO A 68 5.68 -9.65 19.68
N ASN A 69 4.40 -10.00 19.45
CA ASN A 69 3.88 -10.58 18.21
C ASN A 69 3.12 -9.57 17.35
N ALA A 70 3.17 -8.27 17.69
CA ALA A 70 2.57 -7.22 16.88
C ALA A 70 3.18 -7.22 15.48
N ALA A 71 2.32 -7.38 14.47
CA ALA A 71 2.72 -7.43 13.06
C ALA A 71 2.03 -6.38 12.20
N LEU A 72 1.02 -5.69 12.73
CA LEU A 72 0.38 -4.53 12.10
C LEU A 72 -0.21 -3.64 13.20
N ILE A 73 -0.09 -2.33 13.02
CA ILE A 73 -0.77 -1.33 13.84
C ILE A 73 -1.79 -0.61 12.97
N VAL A 74 -3.01 -0.49 13.45
CA VAL A 74 -4.07 0.35 12.87
C VAL A 74 -4.34 1.47 13.87
N VAL A 75 -4.22 2.72 13.43
CA VAL A 75 -4.28 3.88 14.33
C VAL A 75 -5.20 4.96 13.78
N ASP A 76 -6.07 5.50 14.63
CA ASP A 76 -6.84 6.69 14.28
C ASP A 76 -5.94 7.92 14.20
N HIS A 77 -6.24 8.81 13.27
CA HIS A 77 -5.50 10.06 13.12
C HIS A 77 -5.67 11.00 14.33
N ASP A 78 -6.85 11.02 14.96
CA ASP A 78 -7.21 11.95 16.03
C ASP A 78 -7.39 11.24 17.38
N LEU A 79 -6.27 10.98 18.03
CA LEU A 79 -6.19 10.38 19.37
C LEU A 79 -6.41 11.37 20.53
N SER A 80 -7.06 12.51 20.29
CA SER A 80 -7.16 13.59 21.27
C SER A 80 -7.96 13.24 22.53
N ASN A 81 -8.77 12.18 22.54
CA ASN A 81 -9.45 11.72 23.77
C ASN A 81 -8.56 10.81 24.64
N LEU A 82 -7.36 10.42 24.17
CA LEU A 82 -6.40 9.76 25.05
C LEU A 82 -5.86 10.75 26.09
N LYS A 83 -5.91 10.36 27.36
CA LYS A 83 -5.38 11.17 28.48
C LYS A 83 -3.87 11.41 28.41
N ASN A 84 -3.14 10.57 27.68
CA ASN A 84 -1.69 10.65 27.59
C ASN A 84 -1.26 11.37 26.30
N PRO A 85 -0.81 12.63 26.38
CA PRO A 85 -0.44 13.42 25.21
C PRO A 85 0.83 12.91 24.51
N ALA A 86 1.60 12.00 25.13
CA ALA A 86 2.73 11.35 24.47
C ALA A 86 2.27 10.33 23.41
N ILE A 87 1.00 9.92 23.45
CA ILE A 87 0.41 8.98 22.50
C ILE A 87 -0.33 9.78 21.44
N SER A 88 0.34 9.98 20.31
CA SER A 88 -0.20 10.58 19.09
C SER A 88 0.02 9.65 17.90
N GLU A 89 -0.74 9.81 16.82
CA GLU A 89 -0.51 9.07 15.57
C GLU A 89 0.95 9.17 15.12
N SER A 90 1.52 10.38 15.13
CA SER A 90 2.91 10.61 14.76
C SER A 90 3.91 9.83 15.63
N SER A 91 3.70 9.80 16.94
CA SER A 91 4.58 9.10 17.89
C SER A 91 4.45 7.58 17.74
N ILE A 92 3.24 7.08 17.47
CA ILE A 92 2.98 5.66 17.18
C ILE A 92 3.65 5.26 15.87
N THR A 93 3.48 6.03 14.80
CA THR A 93 4.11 5.76 13.50
C THR A 93 5.63 5.76 13.60
N ALA A 94 6.22 6.68 14.37
CA ALA A 94 7.67 6.70 14.62
C ALA A 94 8.17 5.49 15.43
N ALA A 95 7.40 5.08 16.46
CA ALA A 95 7.70 3.89 17.24
C ALA A 95 7.62 2.61 16.38
N ALA A 96 6.57 2.48 15.59
CA ALA A 96 6.36 1.36 14.68
C ALA A 96 7.44 1.26 13.61
N HIS A 97 7.86 2.40 13.03
CA HIS A 97 9.00 2.46 12.12
C HIS A 97 10.30 1.97 12.79
N THR A 98 10.53 2.33 14.04
CA THR A 98 11.68 1.84 14.82
C THR A 98 11.66 0.31 14.96
N LEU A 99 10.47 -0.25 15.16
CA LEU A 99 10.21 -1.68 15.31
C LEU A 99 10.08 -2.46 13.98
N ALA A 100 10.05 -1.76 12.84
CA ALA A 100 9.69 -2.33 11.54
C ALA A 100 8.32 -3.04 11.54
N ILE A 101 7.34 -2.47 12.25
CA ILE A 101 5.93 -2.92 12.26
C ILE A 101 5.15 -2.01 11.32
N PRO A 102 4.45 -2.53 10.30
CA PRO A 102 3.64 -1.71 9.41
C PRO A 102 2.51 -1.02 10.18
N VAL A 103 2.13 0.15 9.67
CA VAL A 103 1.11 1.04 10.24
C VAL A 103 0.11 1.42 9.17
N CYS A 104 -1.17 1.25 9.50
CA CYS A 104 -2.30 1.77 8.78
C CYS A 104 -2.91 2.93 9.56
N ARG A 105 -3.19 4.05 8.89
CA ARG A 105 -3.89 5.20 9.46
C ARG A 105 -5.28 5.33 8.85
N TYR A 106 -6.23 5.90 9.57
CA TYR A 106 -7.51 6.32 8.99
C TYR A 106 -7.99 7.61 9.63
N HIS A 107 -8.95 8.27 8.99
CA HIS A 107 -9.58 9.49 9.48
C HIS A 107 -11.08 9.25 9.67
N ARG A 108 -11.61 9.54 10.85
CA ARG A 108 -13.03 9.27 11.20
C ARG A 108 -14.06 9.89 10.25
N GLN A 109 -13.77 11.04 9.63
CA GLN A 109 -14.67 11.68 8.69
C GLN A 109 -14.26 11.36 7.25
N PRO A 110 -15.20 10.89 6.39
CA PRO A 110 -14.92 10.70 4.98
C PRO A 110 -14.51 12.04 4.37
N SER A 111 -13.32 12.01 3.82
CA SER A 111 -12.62 13.13 3.22
C SER A 111 -13.46 13.79 2.12
N GLY A 112 -13.95 15.01 2.36
CA GLY A 112 -14.38 15.87 1.26
C GLY A 112 -13.22 16.22 0.31
N ALA A 113 -13.49 16.90 -0.79
CA ALA A 113 -12.49 17.29 -1.80
C ALA A 113 -11.25 18.03 -1.23
N SER A 114 -11.35 18.64 -0.05
CA SER A 114 -10.25 19.36 0.61
C SER A 114 -9.06 18.49 1.06
N LEU A 115 -9.27 17.19 1.30
CA LEU A 115 -8.23 16.24 1.75
C LEU A 115 -7.49 15.55 0.59
N ARG A 116 -7.93 15.74 -0.66
CA ARG A 116 -7.18 15.22 -1.83
C ARG A 116 -5.87 16.00 -2.05
N ILE A 117 -5.78 17.22 -1.55
CA ILE A 117 -4.54 18.02 -1.50
C ILE A 117 -3.59 17.47 -0.44
N ASP A 118 -4.11 17.01 0.71
CA ASP A 118 -3.30 16.37 1.76
C ASP A 118 -2.64 15.10 1.22
N ALA A 119 -3.34 14.30 0.42
CA ALA A 119 -2.78 13.09 -0.22
C ALA A 119 -1.47 13.33 -1.01
N LEU A 120 -1.24 14.56 -1.52
CA LEU A 120 0.03 14.95 -2.16
C LEU A 120 1.13 15.32 -1.17
N TRP A 121 0.79 16.01 -0.08
CA TRP A 121 1.72 16.26 1.02
C TRP A 121 2.13 14.95 1.71
N GLU A 122 1.19 14.01 1.82
CA GLU A 122 1.37 12.71 2.47
C GLU A 122 2.29 11.77 1.68
N LEU A 123 2.28 11.82 0.35
CA LEU A 123 3.15 10.99 -0.50
C LEU A 123 4.65 11.18 -0.22
N ASN A 124 5.06 12.40 0.11
CA ASN A 124 6.45 12.70 0.45
C ASN A 124 6.72 12.66 1.96
N ALA A 125 5.73 12.96 2.81
CA ALA A 125 5.93 13.06 4.26
C ALA A 125 5.66 11.76 5.04
N ARG A 126 4.89 10.82 4.49
CA ARG A 126 4.30 9.68 5.23
C ARG A 126 4.50 8.33 4.52
N VAL A 127 5.70 8.16 3.96
CA VAL A 127 6.15 6.93 3.29
C VAL A 127 5.86 5.66 4.10
N TYR A 128 6.01 5.72 5.43
CA TYR A 128 5.95 4.58 6.35
C TYR A 128 4.57 4.38 6.99
N SER A 129 3.51 4.74 6.27
CA SER A 129 2.13 4.43 6.67
C SER A 129 1.24 4.20 5.46
N ILE A 130 0.18 3.44 5.64
CA ILE A 130 -0.86 3.20 4.63
C ILE A 130 -2.15 3.89 5.06
N ASP A 131 -2.74 4.68 4.17
CA ASP A 131 -4.02 5.32 4.42
C ASP A 131 -5.16 4.36 4.13
N LEU A 132 -6.05 4.21 5.10
CA LEU A 132 -7.30 3.46 5.00
C LEU A 132 -8.47 4.43 4.96
N GLU A 133 -9.43 4.11 4.10
CA GLU A 133 -10.73 4.78 4.09
C GLU A 133 -11.52 4.29 5.31
N ALA A 134 -11.93 5.21 6.20
CA ALA A 134 -12.66 4.84 7.40
C ALA A 134 -14.02 4.21 7.07
N PRO A 135 -14.48 3.24 7.89
CA PRO A 135 -15.72 2.53 7.60
C PRO A 135 -16.93 3.46 7.71
N SER A 136 -17.66 3.62 6.61
CA SER A 136 -18.92 4.35 6.61
C SER A 136 -20.04 3.53 7.26
N GLU A 137 -21.12 4.19 7.71
CA GLU A 137 -22.27 3.49 8.32
C GLU A 137 -22.97 2.52 7.37
N ALA A 138 -22.91 2.80 6.05
CA ALA A 138 -23.53 2.00 5.01
C ALA A 138 -22.72 0.74 4.64
N GLU A 139 -21.43 0.67 5.00
CA GLU A 139 -20.52 -0.42 4.60
C GLU A 139 -20.44 -1.58 5.60
N ASN A 140 -21.26 -1.58 6.65
CA ASN A 140 -21.20 -2.59 7.71
C ASN A 140 -21.48 -4.02 7.22
N GLU A 141 -22.11 -4.21 6.06
CA GLU A 141 -22.48 -5.53 5.52
C GLU A 141 -21.35 -6.24 4.74
N ASN A 142 -20.35 -5.50 4.24
CA ASN A 142 -19.30 -6.08 3.38
C ASN A 142 -17.91 -6.12 4.04
N HIS A 143 -17.80 -5.68 5.29
CA HIS A 143 -16.56 -5.69 6.10
C HIS A 143 -15.31 -5.17 5.37
N ARG A 144 -15.48 -4.24 4.41
CA ARG A 144 -14.44 -3.77 3.48
C ARG A 144 -13.18 -3.26 4.21
N PHE A 145 -13.36 -2.54 5.32
CA PHE A 145 -12.25 -2.05 6.12
C PHE A 145 -11.42 -3.21 6.68
N GLY A 146 -12.09 -4.21 7.27
CA GLY A 146 -11.44 -5.40 7.82
C GLY A 146 -10.69 -6.20 6.76
N THR A 147 -11.32 -6.40 5.60
CA THR A 147 -10.69 -7.08 4.46
C THR A 147 -9.43 -6.37 4.00
N GLU A 148 -9.43 -5.04 3.93
CA GLU A 148 -8.24 -4.27 3.57
C GLU A 148 -7.13 -4.36 4.63
N VAL A 149 -7.46 -4.27 5.92
CA VAL A 149 -6.51 -4.46 7.02
C VAL A 149 -5.82 -5.83 6.94
N LEU A 150 -6.60 -6.89 6.71
CA LEU A 150 -6.05 -8.25 6.58
C LEU A 150 -5.24 -8.43 5.29
N ASN A 151 -5.67 -7.81 4.19
CA ASN A 151 -4.91 -7.80 2.93
C ASN A 151 -3.53 -7.14 3.10
N ILE A 152 -3.46 -6.05 3.87
CA ILE A 152 -2.21 -5.37 4.19
C ILE A 152 -1.32 -6.25 5.09
N LEU A 153 -1.87 -6.78 6.18
CA LEU A 153 -1.14 -7.69 7.07
C LEU A 153 -0.50 -8.85 6.29
N GLU A 154 -1.31 -9.50 5.44
CA GLU A 154 -0.87 -10.65 4.67
C GLU A 154 0.15 -10.25 3.59
N GLY A 155 -0.02 -9.11 2.92
CA GLY A 155 0.97 -8.61 1.97
C GLY A 155 2.34 -8.39 2.59
N PHE A 156 2.42 -7.78 3.78
CA PHE A 156 3.68 -7.61 4.49
C PHE A 156 4.30 -8.96 4.91
N LYS A 157 3.48 -9.93 5.35
CA LYS A 157 3.95 -11.29 5.67
C LYS A 157 4.52 -12.00 4.45
N GLN A 158 3.88 -11.90 3.29
CA GLN A 158 4.34 -12.50 2.05
C GLN A 158 5.67 -11.88 1.60
N ILE A 159 5.81 -10.55 1.68
CA ILE A 159 7.08 -9.87 1.40
C ILE A 159 8.19 -10.34 2.35
N ALA A 160 7.92 -10.41 3.66
CA ALA A 160 8.89 -10.86 4.64
C ALA A 160 9.33 -12.30 4.41
N SER A 161 8.38 -13.20 4.14
CA SER A 161 8.64 -14.61 3.86
C SER A 161 9.41 -14.79 2.54
N GLY A 162 9.00 -14.07 1.50
CA GLY A 162 9.69 -14.05 0.20
C GLY A 162 11.13 -13.58 0.33
N TYR A 163 11.36 -12.48 1.06
CA TYR A 163 12.71 -11.97 1.32
C TYR A 163 13.61 -12.99 2.05
N GLN A 164 13.07 -13.67 3.06
CA GLN A 164 13.80 -14.72 3.80
C GLN A 164 14.14 -15.92 2.93
N ALA A 165 13.27 -16.27 1.98
CA ALA A 165 13.48 -17.38 1.04
C ALA A 165 14.50 -17.07 -0.06
N LEU A 166 14.81 -15.79 -0.33
CA LEU A 166 15.79 -15.40 -1.35
C LEU A 166 17.20 -15.91 -1.04
N GLU A 167 17.96 -16.24 -2.07
CA GLU A 167 19.38 -16.52 -1.93
C GLU A 167 20.16 -15.25 -1.51
N GLU A 168 21.26 -15.44 -0.76
CA GLU A 168 22.08 -14.33 -0.28
C GLU A 168 22.58 -13.38 -1.39
N PRO A 169 23.01 -13.85 -2.59
CA PRO A 169 23.41 -12.96 -3.67
C PRO A 169 22.27 -12.03 -4.13
N VAL A 170 21.03 -12.49 -4.12
CA VAL A 170 19.86 -11.70 -4.51
C VAL A 170 19.49 -10.71 -3.40
N ARG A 171 19.50 -11.13 -2.13
CA ARG A 171 19.33 -10.22 -0.98
C ARG A 171 20.37 -9.10 -0.94
N LYS A 172 21.52 -9.34 -1.58
CA LYS A 172 22.61 -8.40 -1.78
C LYS A 172 22.50 -7.57 -3.06
N LYS A 173 21.34 -7.48 -3.69
CA LYS A 173 21.07 -6.50 -4.76
C LYS A 173 20.31 -5.29 -4.23
N GLY A 174 19.94 -4.36 -5.12
CA GLY A 174 19.10 -3.20 -4.79
C GLY A 174 17.62 -3.60 -4.62
N ALA A 175 16.80 -2.67 -4.12
CA ALA A 175 15.37 -2.89 -3.91
C ALA A 175 14.64 -3.43 -5.15
N PRO A 176 14.85 -2.90 -6.39
CA PRO A 176 14.20 -3.42 -7.59
C PRO A 176 14.44 -4.91 -7.83
N ALA A 177 15.70 -5.33 -7.73
CA ALA A 177 16.07 -6.73 -7.92
C ALA A 177 15.47 -7.63 -6.84
N VAL A 178 15.52 -7.19 -5.58
CA VAL A 178 14.98 -7.99 -4.47
C VAL A 178 13.48 -8.16 -4.63
N LEU A 179 12.74 -7.08 -4.89
CA LEU A 179 11.29 -7.13 -5.04
C LEU A 179 10.88 -7.93 -6.28
N SER A 180 11.57 -7.77 -7.41
CA SER A 180 11.27 -8.52 -8.63
C SER A 180 11.41 -10.03 -8.44
N HIS A 181 12.36 -10.48 -7.62
CA HIS A 181 12.49 -11.90 -7.28
C HIS A 181 11.45 -12.37 -6.27
N ILE A 182 11.05 -11.53 -5.29
CA ILE A 182 9.95 -11.86 -4.36
C ILE A 182 8.63 -12.08 -5.13
N LEU A 183 8.42 -11.31 -6.20
CA LEU A 183 7.23 -11.36 -7.04
C LEU A 183 7.34 -12.36 -8.20
N ASP A 184 8.41 -13.18 -8.24
CA ASP A 184 8.70 -14.15 -9.30
C ASP A 184 8.71 -13.56 -10.72
N LYS A 185 9.19 -12.32 -10.85
CA LYS A 185 9.36 -11.60 -12.12
C LYS A 185 10.75 -10.95 -12.24
N PRO A 186 11.86 -11.70 -12.09
CA PRO A 186 13.21 -11.13 -12.12
C PRO A 186 13.52 -10.38 -13.43
N ALA A 187 12.92 -10.79 -14.55
CA ALA A 187 13.07 -10.11 -15.85
C ALA A 187 12.47 -8.68 -15.88
N LEU A 188 11.64 -8.31 -14.90
CA LEU A 188 11.03 -6.99 -14.79
C LEU A 188 11.81 -6.04 -13.88
N GLU A 189 13.03 -6.39 -13.46
CA GLU A 189 13.87 -5.57 -12.56
C GLU A 189 13.99 -4.11 -13.04
N ASP A 190 14.19 -3.88 -14.34
CA ASP A 190 14.31 -2.53 -14.90
C ASP A 190 13.03 -1.70 -14.76
N PHE A 191 11.85 -2.33 -14.88
CA PHE A 191 10.58 -1.66 -14.64
C PHE A 191 10.42 -1.27 -13.17
N PHE A 192 10.82 -2.14 -12.24
CA PHE A 192 10.88 -1.77 -10.82
C PHE A 192 11.90 -0.66 -10.56
N ALA A 193 13.02 -0.63 -11.27
CA ALA A 193 14.04 0.42 -11.12
C ALA A 193 13.47 1.80 -11.47
N ALA A 194 12.61 1.90 -12.49
CA ALA A 194 11.90 3.13 -12.84
C ALA A 194 10.96 3.63 -11.72
N TYR A 195 10.48 2.75 -10.84
CA TYR A 195 9.71 3.16 -9.65
C TYR A 195 10.59 3.60 -8.47
N SER A 196 11.91 3.43 -8.54
CA SER A 196 12.82 3.79 -7.44
C SER A 196 13.38 5.21 -7.56
N GLU A 197 13.29 5.82 -8.74
CA GLU A 197 13.81 7.15 -9.00
C GLU A 197 13.08 8.20 -8.14
N GLY A 198 13.84 9.03 -7.43
CA GLY A 198 13.29 10.10 -6.60
C GLY A 198 12.68 9.65 -5.26
N ILE A 199 12.78 8.37 -4.89
CA ILE A 199 12.29 7.85 -3.61
C ILE A 199 13.43 7.80 -2.58
N PRO A 200 13.53 8.76 -1.64
CA PRO A 200 14.72 8.88 -0.80
C PRO A 200 14.91 7.71 0.16
N PHE A 201 13.81 7.12 0.66
CA PHE A 201 13.88 6.07 1.68
C PHE A 201 14.40 4.73 1.16
N LEU A 202 14.37 4.48 -0.16
CA LEU A 202 15.02 3.30 -0.73
C LEU A 202 16.55 3.35 -0.57
N ASN A 203 17.12 4.56 -0.40
CA ASN A 203 18.52 4.68 -0.02
C ASN A 203 18.77 4.21 1.42
N ASP A 204 17.77 4.28 2.31
CA ASP A 204 17.88 3.75 3.67
C ASP A 204 18.07 2.23 3.66
N MET A 205 17.56 1.52 2.64
CA MET A 205 17.85 0.08 2.46
C MET A 205 19.34 -0.18 2.28
N LEU A 206 20.06 0.66 1.54
CA LEU A 206 21.50 0.54 1.35
C LEU A 206 22.24 0.78 2.67
N ILE A 207 21.78 1.74 3.48
CA ILE A 207 22.34 2.03 4.80
C ILE A 207 22.10 0.85 5.75
N VAL A 208 20.85 0.38 5.87
CA VAL A 208 20.48 -0.79 6.68
C VAL A 208 21.33 -1.99 6.31
N ARG A 209 21.52 -2.22 5.02
CA ARG A 209 22.34 -3.32 4.55
C ARG A 209 23.82 -3.17 4.88
N LYS A 210 24.39 -1.98 4.70
CA LYS A 210 25.78 -1.71 5.11
C LYS A 210 25.98 -2.00 6.60
N LEU A 211 25.01 -1.63 7.43
CA LEU A 211 25.02 -1.94 8.86
C LEU A 211 24.90 -3.45 9.16
N MET A 212 24.25 -4.23 8.29
CA MET A 212 24.21 -5.69 8.39
C MET A 212 25.53 -6.36 7.98
N GLU A 213 26.24 -5.80 7.00
CA GLU A 213 27.53 -6.31 6.50
C GLU A 213 28.70 -5.95 7.44
N GLU A 214 28.62 -4.82 8.15
CA GLU A 214 29.57 -4.44 9.19
C GLU A 214 29.39 -5.31 10.46
N SER A 215 30.18 -6.37 10.57
CA SER A 215 30.26 -7.21 11.79
C SER A 215 30.51 -6.36 13.04
N PRO A 216 29.99 -6.74 14.23
CA PRO A 216 30.27 -6.01 15.47
C PRO A 216 31.78 -6.02 15.70
N GLN A 217 32.43 -4.86 15.55
CA GLN A 217 33.82 -4.73 15.98
C GLN A 217 33.84 -4.86 17.50
N GLU A 218 34.50 -5.92 17.99
CA GLU A 218 34.79 -6.08 19.42
C GLU A 218 35.50 -4.82 19.92
N GLY A 219 34.81 -4.02 20.74
CA GLY A 219 35.39 -2.87 21.43
C GLY A 219 34.92 -1.47 21.00
N ALA A 220 34.06 -1.33 19.99
CA ALA A 220 33.40 -0.05 19.75
C ALA A 220 32.31 0.16 20.82
N GLU A 221 32.34 1.31 21.50
CA GLU A 221 31.30 1.72 22.46
C GLU A 221 29.91 1.46 21.88
N ARG A 222 29.03 0.86 22.68
CA ARG A 222 27.64 0.50 22.36
C ARG A 222 26.79 1.75 22.09
N VAL A 223 27.10 2.52 21.06
CA VAL A 223 26.20 3.53 20.53
C VAL A 223 25.09 2.76 19.82
N SER A 224 23.98 2.55 20.54
CA SER A 224 22.61 2.20 20.11
C SER A 224 22.45 1.60 18.70
N ARG A 225 23.22 0.57 18.32
CA ARG A 225 22.97 -0.15 17.07
C ARG A 225 21.72 -1.01 17.28
N PRO A 226 20.70 -0.92 16.39
CA PRO A 226 19.54 -1.80 16.48
C PRO A 226 20.01 -3.26 16.42
N ALA A 227 19.41 -4.13 17.24
CA ALA A 227 19.72 -5.55 17.22
C ALA A 227 19.62 -6.14 15.79
N PRO A 228 20.48 -7.10 15.39
CA PRO A 228 20.52 -7.67 14.04
C PRO A 228 19.16 -8.17 13.53
N ASP A 229 18.33 -8.73 14.42
CA ASP A 229 16.99 -9.21 14.09
C ASP A 229 16.04 -8.09 13.63
N ASN A 230 16.25 -6.85 14.12
CA ASN A 230 15.48 -5.69 13.64
C ASN A 230 15.92 -5.27 12.22
N LEU A 231 17.19 -5.47 11.85
CA LEU A 231 17.69 -5.10 10.52
C LEU A 231 17.13 -6.03 9.43
N ASN A 232 17.05 -7.34 9.71
CA ASN A 232 16.43 -8.33 8.82
C ASN A 232 14.93 -8.07 8.59
N ARG A 233 14.23 -7.45 9.54
CA ARG A 233 12.82 -7.06 9.40
C ARG A 233 12.63 -5.75 8.66
N ARG A 234 13.62 -4.83 8.70
CA ARG A 234 13.54 -3.51 8.08
C ARG A 234 13.48 -3.53 6.56
N ILE A 235 14.25 -4.40 5.91
CA ILE A 235 14.24 -4.52 4.44
C ILE A 235 12.86 -4.92 3.90
N PRO A 236 12.27 -6.06 4.30
CA PRO A 236 10.93 -6.43 3.82
C PRO A 236 9.86 -5.41 4.22
N TYR A 237 9.99 -4.77 5.38
CA TYR A 237 9.14 -3.65 5.79
C TYR A 237 9.20 -2.48 4.78
N MET A 238 10.39 -2.01 4.40
CA MET A 238 10.55 -0.96 3.39
C MET A 238 9.99 -1.38 2.02
N LEU A 239 10.25 -2.62 1.60
CA LEU A 239 9.74 -3.17 0.35
C LEU A 239 8.22 -3.25 0.32
N GLY A 240 7.58 -3.60 1.44
CA GLY A 240 6.12 -3.63 1.55
C GLY A 240 5.49 -2.26 1.32
N TYR A 241 6.04 -1.20 1.93
CA TYR A 241 5.60 0.17 1.65
C TYR A 241 5.87 0.60 0.22
N TRP A 242 7.03 0.23 -0.33
CA TRP A 242 7.34 0.59 -1.71
C TRP A 242 6.35 -0.05 -2.69
N LEU A 243 6.08 -1.35 -2.54
CA LEU A 243 5.09 -2.04 -3.35
C LEU A 243 3.70 -1.44 -3.17
N HIS A 244 3.23 -1.25 -1.95
CA HIS A 244 1.87 -0.79 -1.68
C HIS A 244 1.66 0.69 -2.06
N ASN A 245 2.49 1.59 -1.53
CA ASN A 245 2.27 3.03 -1.64
C ASN A 245 2.71 3.63 -2.97
N PHE A 246 3.58 2.94 -3.73
CA PHE A 246 4.10 3.45 -4.99
C PHE A 246 3.72 2.57 -6.17
N ILE A 247 4.05 1.28 -6.15
CA ILE A 247 3.86 0.43 -7.34
C ILE A 247 2.38 0.08 -7.56
N LEU A 248 1.65 -0.34 -6.53
CA LEU A 248 0.23 -0.70 -6.63
C LEU A 248 -0.69 0.52 -6.68
N ARG A 249 -0.28 1.64 -6.05
CA ARG A 249 -1.03 2.88 -6.02
C ARG A 249 -0.96 3.66 -7.34
N PHE A 250 0.19 3.65 -8.01
CA PHE A 250 0.42 4.40 -9.25
C PHE A 250 0.57 3.45 -10.45
N PRO A 251 -0.47 3.33 -11.29
CA PRO A 251 -0.45 2.40 -12.41
C PRO A 251 0.67 2.68 -13.41
N GLY A 252 1.33 1.61 -13.82
CA GLY A 252 2.42 1.60 -14.80
C GLY A 252 2.88 0.17 -15.05
N LEU A 253 3.56 -0.44 -14.07
CA LEU A 253 3.97 -1.85 -14.13
C LEU A 253 2.83 -2.81 -13.75
N ILE A 254 2.15 -2.52 -12.64
CA ILE A 254 0.98 -3.24 -12.15
C ILE A 254 -0.22 -2.31 -12.25
N LEU A 255 -1.32 -2.80 -12.80
CA LEU A 255 -2.53 -2.02 -13.04
C LEU A 255 -3.61 -2.49 -12.06
N ASN A 256 -4.23 -1.54 -11.36
CA ASN A 256 -5.49 -1.79 -10.68
C ASN A 256 -6.62 -1.97 -11.71
N GLU A 257 -7.79 -2.39 -11.25
CA GLU A 257 -8.94 -2.67 -12.11
C GLU A 257 -9.34 -1.52 -13.06
N VAL A 258 -9.40 -0.29 -12.56
CA VAL A 258 -9.78 0.87 -13.38
C VAL A 258 -8.70 1.18 -14.41
N ALA A 259 -7.43 1.12 -14.00
CA ALA A 259 -6.30 1.36 -14.88
C ALA A 259 -6.19 0.28 -15.97
N ALA A 260 -6.39 -0.99 -15.62
CA ALA A 260 -6.40 -2.11 -16.57
C ALA A 260 -7.56 -1.96 -17.58
N ALA A 261 -8.78 -1.70 -17.10
CA ALA A 261 -9.94 -1.43 -17.95
C ALA A 261 -9.66 -0.27 -18.91
N SER A 262 -9.13 0.84 -18.39
CA SER A 262 -8.81 2.01 -19.19
C SER A 262 -7.73 1.74 -20.23
N TYR A 263 -6.67 1.04 -19.85
CA TYR A 263 -5.56 0.63 -20.71
C TYR A 263 -6.03 -0.24 -21.88
N LEU A 264 -6.95 -1.16 -21.62
CA LEU A 264 -7.53 -2.08 -22.58
C LEU A 264 -8.68 -1.48 -23.42
N ASP A 265 -8.99 -0.18 -23.24
CA ASP A 265 -10.16 0.50 -23.83
C ASP A 265 -11.50 -0.21 -23.53
N ILE A 266 -11.68 -0.66 -22.29
CA ILE A 266 -12.91 -1.29 -21.78
C ILE A 266 -13.55 -0.38 -20.74
N ASP A 267 -14.88 -0.24 -20.80
CA ASP A 267 -15.65 0.42 -19.75
C ASP A 267 -15.44 -0.29 -18.41
N THR A 268 -15.21 0.47 -17.33
CA THR A 268 -14.86 -0.09 -16.02
C THR A 268 -15.90 -1.07 -15.48
N GLU A 269 -17.19 -0.82 -15.70
CA GLU A 269 -18.25 -1.71 -15.21
C GLU A 269 -18.36 -2.97 -16.06
N ASP A 270 -18.10 -2.87 -17.37
CA ASP A 270 -18.03 -4.04 -18.23
C ASP A 270 -16.80 -4.90 -17.94
N PHE A 271 -15.66 -4.27 -17.63
CA PHE A 271 -14.43 -4.97 -17.26
C PHE A 271 -14.60 -5.84 -16.00
N LYS A 272 -15.39 -5.37 -15.02
CA LYS A 272 -15.71 -6.11 -13.79
C LYS A 272 -16.55 -7.36 -14.01
N LYS A 273 -17.17 -7.53 -15.18
CA LYS A 273 -17.99 -8.71 -15.47
C LYS A 273 -17.08 -9.92 -15.58
N GLU A 274 -17.47 -11.00 -14.90
CA GLU A 274 -16.68 -12.24 -14.82
C GLU A 274 -16.29 -12.78 -16.20
N ALA A 275 -17.16 -12.66 -17.20
CA ALA A 275 -16.84 -13.10 -18.55
C ALA A 275 -15.69 -12.31 -19.20
N VAL A 276 -15.62 -10.99 -18.96
CA VAL A 276 -14.55 -10.13 -19.47
C VAL A 276 -13.27 -10.33 -18.67
N LEU A 277 -13.37 -10.49 -17.35
CA LEU A 277 -12.21 -10.74 -16.48
C LEU A 277 -11.43 -11.99 -16.92
N ARG A 278 -12.13 -13.09 -17.24
CA ARG A 278 -11.50 -14.34 -17.70
C ARG A 278 -10.61 -14.17 -18.93
N CYS A 279 -10.94 -13.22 -19.79
CA CYS A 279 -10.14 -12.92 -20.98
C CYS A 279 -8.71 -12.44 -20.63
N PHE A 280 -8.48 -12.01 -19.39
CA PHE A 280 -7.23 -11.40 -18.93
C PHE A 280 -6.65 -12.09 -17.68
N ASP A 281 -7.13 -13.29 -17.34
CA ASP A 281 -6.68 -14.04 -16.16
C ASP A 281 -5.19 -14.43 -16.25
N GLU A 282 -4.66 -14.67 -17.45
CA GLU A 282 -3.24 -14.99 -17.62
C GLU A 282 -2.29 -13.83 -17.21
N ALA A 283 -2.78 -12.60 -17.29
CA ALA A 283 -2.05 -11.41 -16.88
C ALA A 283 -2.26 -11.04 -15.41
N ARG A 284 -2.99 -11.86 -14.66
CA ARG A 284 -3.37 -11.58 -13.27
C ARG A 284 -2.14 -11.44 -12.35
N TYR A 285 -2.20 -10.46 -11.46
CA TYR A 285 -1.24 -10.34 -10.36
C TYR A 285 -1.75 -11.12 -9.14
N GLU A 286 -0.97 -12.13 -8.72
CA GLU A 286 -1.24 -13.00 -7.57
C GLU A 286 -0.14 -12.88 -6.50
N GLY A 287 0.28 -11.65 -6.19
CA GLY A 287 1.32 -11.39 -5.19
C GLY A 287 0.82 -10.79 -3.88
N PRO A 288 1.73 -10.29 -3.04
CA PRO A 288 1.41 -9.46 -1.88
C PRO A 288 0.35 -8.40 -2.16
N PHE A 289 -0.59 -8.23 -1.23
CA PHE A 289 -1.69 -7.25 -1.28
C PHE A 289 -2.78 -7.52 -2.35
N SER A 290 -2.85 -8.72 -2.94
CA SER A 290 -3.85 -9.08 -3.96
C SER A 290 -5.14 -9.74 -3.44
N ARG A 291 -5.26 -10.02 -2.14
CA ARG A 291 -6.40 -10.80 -1.60
C ARG A 291 -7.71 -10.01 -1.65
N GLY A 292 -7.67 -8.71 -1.38
CA GLY A 292 -8.84 -7.83 -1.37
C GLY A 292 -9.04 -7.02 -2.65
N ARG A 293 -8.06 -7.01 -3.55
CA ARG A 293 -8.03 -6.13 -4.73
C ARG A 293 -7.50 -6.84 -5.95
N LYS A 294 -8.10 -6.51 -7.09
CA LYS A 294 -7.81 -7.08 -8.39
C LYS A 294 -6.73 -6.27 -9.11
N TYR A 295 -5.64 -6.93 -9.54
CA TYR A 295 -4.52 -6.31 -10.24
C TYR A 295 -4.03 -7.15 -11.42
N TRP A 296 -3.35 -6.51 -12.37
CA TRP A 296 -2.79 -7.15 -13.56
C TRP A 296 -1.38 -6.65 -13.86
N TRP A 297 -0.53 -7.54 -14.35
CA TRP A 297 0.78 -7.19 -14.89
C TRP A 297 0.60 -6.58 -16.28
N ARG A 298 0.98 -5.30 -16.44
CA ARG A 298 0.91 -4.65 -17.76
C ARG A 298 1.72 -5.39 -18.83
N PRO A 299 2.97 -5.85 -18.60
CA PRO A 299 3.70 -6.57 -19.64
C PRO A 299 2.98 -7.82 -20.15
N LEU A 300 2.26 -8.53 -19.28
CA LEU A 300 1.48 -9.71 -19.70
C LEU A 300 0.21 -9.31 -20.46
N LEU A 301 -0.41 -8.16 -20.13
CA LEU A 301 -1.48 -7.61 -20.95
C LEU A 301 -0.97 -7.20 -22.34
N ASP A 302 0.23 -6.64 -22.41
CA ASP A 302 0.87 -6.28 -23.69
C ASP A 302 1.10 -7.52 -24.55
N ASP A 303 1.64 -8.59 -23.96
CA ASP A 303 1.85 -9.86 -24.65
C ASP A 303 0.52 -10.43 -25.18
N LEU A 304 -0.55 -10.42 -24.37
CA LEU A 304 -1.89 -10.86 -24.80
C LEU A 304 -2.44 -10.04 -25.99
N LEU A 305 -2.33 -8.71 -25.93
CA LEU A 305 -2.77 -7.82 -27.01
C LEU A 305 -2.00 -8.07 -28.31
N ILE A 306 -0.69 -8.32 -28.21
CA ILE A 306 0.17 -8.59 -29.36
C ILE A 306 -0.14 -9.95 -29.98
N GLU A 307 -0.29 -10.99 -29.14
CA GLU A 307 -0.51 -12.36 -29.59
C GLU A 307 -1.88 -12.57 -30.24
N GLN A 308 -2.92 -11.94 -29.68
CA GLN A 308 -4.30 -12.08 -30.16
C GLN A 308 -4.69 -11.03 -31.21
N GLY A 309 -3.90 -9.97 -31.39
CA GLY A 309 -4.13 -8.94 -32.40
C GLY A 309 -4.94 -7.74 -31.94
N GLY A 310 -5.35 -7.70 -30.67
CA GLY A 310 -6.05 -6.58 -30.05
C GLY A 310 -7.13 -7.01 -29.06
N ARG A 311 -7.74 -6.00 -28.42
CA ARG A 311 -8.84 -6.17 -27.45
C ARG A 311 -10.03 -6.91 -28.06
N ASP A 312 -10.46 -6.51 -29.26
CA ASP A 312 -11.68 -7.04 -29.86
C ASP A 312 -11.49 -8.53 -30.24
N GLU A 313 -10.30 -8.90 -30.67
CA GLU A 313 -9.92 -10.29 -30.96
C GLU A 313 -9.84 -11.15 -29.69
N ILE A 314 -9.29 -10.62 -28.59
CA ILE A 314 -9.30 -11.28 -27.27
C ILE A 314 -10.75 -11.59 -26.84
N LEU A 315 -11.64 -10.60 -26.93
CA LEU A 315 -13.04 -10.77 -26.54
C LEU A 315 -13.73 -11.83 -27.42
N GLN A 316 -13.48 -11.81 -28.73
CA GLN A 316 -14.04 -12.80 -29.66
C GLN A 316 -13.54 -14.22 -29.39
N ALA A 317 -12.28 -14.39 -29.00
CA ALA A 317 -11.70 -15.69 -28.66
C ALA A 317 -12.43 -16.35 -27.46
N GLU A 318 -13.00 -15.54 -26.58
CA GLU A 318 -13.81 -15.96 -25.43
C GLU A 318 -15.33 -15.93 -25.71
N ASP A 319 -15.72 -15.98 -27.00
CA ASP A 319 -17.11 -15.96 -27.47
C ASP A 319 -17.92 -14.72 -27.00
N LEU A 320 -17.24 -13.60 -26.73
CA LEU A 320 -17.89 -12.33 -26.41
C LEU A 320 -18.02 -11.45 -27.64
N ASP A 321 -19.17 -10.80 -27.80
CA ASP A 321 -19.37 -9.76 -28.82
C ASP A 321 -18.66 -8.46 -28.36
N PRO A 322 -17.59 -8.00 -29.03
CA PRO A 322 -16.87 -6.79 -28.64
C PRO A 322 -17.73 -5.53 -28.69
N GLN A 323 -18.81 -5.52 -29.48
CA GLN A 323 -19.76 -4.40 -29.54
C GLN A 323 -20.67 -4.34 -28.32
N SER A 324 -20.83 -5.45 -27.61
CA SER A 324 -21.59 -5.52 -26.35
C SER A 324 -20.79 -5.04 -25.13
N VAL A 325 -19.47 -4.93 -25.28
CA VAL A 325 -18.54 -4.43 -24.25
C VAL A 325 -18.23 -2.97 -24.55
N GLY A 326 -18.65 -2.08 -23.66
CA GLY A 326 -18.41 -0.65 -23.73
C GLY A 326 -16.92 -0.30 -23.76
N ARG A 327 -16.62 0.86 -24.36
CA ARG A 327 -15.27 1.42 -24.42
C ARG A 327 -15.02 2.38 -23.26
N SER A 328 -13.76 2.45 -22.83
CA SER A 328 -13.36 3.32 -21.72
C SER A 328 -13.44 4.79 -22.12
N LYS A 329 -14.12 5.60 -21.32
CA LYS A 329 -14.28 7.04 -21.58
C LYS A 329 -13.70 7.87 -20.44
N SER A 330 -13.10 8.98 -20.82
CA SER A 330 -12.59 9.98 -19.87
C SER A 330 -13.73 10.47 -18.97
N HIS A 331 -13.54 10.43 -17.66
CA HIS A 331 -14.53 10.94 -16.70
C HIS A 331 -14.74 12.45 -16.83
N ALA A 332 -13.69 13.18 -17.22
CA ALA A 332 -13.71 14.63 -17.33
C ALA A 332 -14.59 15.13 -18.50
N SER A 333 -14.47 14.49 -19.67
CA SER A 333 -15.20 14.90 -20.89
C SER A 333 -16.37 13.99 -21.26
N GLY A 334 -16.39 12.75 -20.76
CA GLY A 334 -17.37 11.72 -21.09
C GLY A 334 -17.35 11.24 -22.54
N LYS A 335 -16.36 11.67 -23.33
CA LYS A 335 -16.35 11.49 -24.80
C LYS A 335 -15.05 10.93 -25.33
N SER A 336 -13.92 11.43 -24.86
CA SER A 336 -12.60 10.97 -25.32
C SER A 336 -12.30 9.58 -24.79
N PRO A 337 -11.59 8.72 -25.56
CA PRO A 337 -11.00 7.50 -25.02
C PRO A 337 -10.12 7.84 -23.81
N ALA A 338 -10.23 7.07 -22.73
CA ALA A 338 -9.44 7.32 -21.53
C ALA A 338 -7.97 6.88 -21.72
N GLY A 339 -7.68 5.59 -21.62
CA GLY A 339 -6.31 5.06 -21.73
C GLY A 339 -5.40 5.35 -20.53
N TYR A 340 -5.85 6.15 -19.54
CA TYR A 340 -5.08 6.52 -18.35
C TYR A 340 -5.93 6.51 -17.09
N TYR A 341 -5.27 6.53 -15.94
CA TYR A 341 -5.89 6.52 -14.63
C TYR A 341 -5.66 7.86 -13.91
N ASP A 342 -6.75 8.51 -13.50
CA ASP A 342 -6.67 9.70 -12.64
C ASP A 342 -6.52 9.28 -11.18
N ILE A 343 -5.36 9.57 -10.60
CA ILE A 343 -5.00 9.10 -9.26
C ILE A 343 -5.83 9.71 -8.13
N PHE A 344 -6.52 10.84 -8.37
CA PHE A 344 -7.34 11.49 -7.36
C PHE A 344 -8.77 11.02 -7.39
N SER A 345 -9.36 10.95 -8.57
CA SER A 345 -10.73 10.47 -8.73
C SER A 345 -10.84 8.96 -8.65
N GLY A 346 -9.77 8.23 -8.98
CA GLY A 346 -9.81 6.79 -9.16
C GLY A 346 -10.59 6.38 -10.41
N LEU A 347 -10.75 7.30 -11.38
CA LEU A 347 -11.56 7.10 -12.58
C LEU A 347 -10.69 7.13 -13.85
N PRO A 348 -11.18 6.57 -14.98
CA PRO A 348 -10.50 6.65 -16.27
C PRO A 348 -10.42 8.09 -16.77
N ILE A 349 -9.28 8.50 -17.33
CA ILE A 349 -9.09 9.85 -17.88
C ILE A 349 -8.34 9.81 -19.21
N SER A 350 -8.62 10.74 -20.12
CA SER A 350 -7.90 10.88 -21.39
C SER A 350 -6.57 11.61 -21.23
N LYS A 351 -5.65 11.44 -22.20
CA LYS A 351 -4.39 12.20 -22.25
C LYS A 351 -4.63 13.71 -22.37
N GLU A 352 -5.65 14.10 -23.13
CA GLU A 352 -5.97 15.49 -23.42
C GLU A 352 -6.54 16.20 -22.19
N ASP A 353 -7.37 15.49 -21.42
CA ASP A 353 -8.06 16.00 -20.23
C ASP A 353 -7.17 16.00 -18.97
N SER A 354 -5.90 15.57 -19.08
CA SER A 354 -5.06 15.33 -17.90
C SER A 354 -3.59 15.71 -18.07
N ILE A 355 -2.92 15.86 -16.94
CA ILE A 355 -1.49 16.14 -16.82
C ILE A 355 -0.80 14.91 -16.25
N GLY A 356 0.35 14.56 -16.80
CA GLY A 356 1.19 13.44 -16.35
C GLY A 356 2.66 13.88 -16.25
N SER A 357 3.55 12.93 -15.94
CA SER A 357 4.99 13.21 -15.76
C SER A 357 5.25 14.29 -14.69
N LEU A 358 4.45 14.26 -13.62
CA LEU A 358 4.61 15.15 -12.47
C LEU A 358 5.77 14.67 -11.60
N SER A 359 6.54 15.59 -11.01
CA SER A 359 7.78 15.28 -10.29
C SER A 359 7.61 14.38 -9.07
N TRP A 360 6.39 14.26 -8.56
CA TRP A 360 6.02 13.43 -7.40
C TRP A 360 5.32 12.12 -7.81
N ILE A 361 5.08 11.89 -9.10
CA ILE A 361 4.66 10.59 -9.63
C ILE A 361 5.93 9.81 -10.02
N PRO A 362 6.12 8.55 -9.58
CA PRO A 362 7.27 7.74 -9.97
C PRO A 362 7.42 7.65 -11.50
N SER A 363 8.65 7.67 -12.02
CA SER A 363 8.87 7.66 -13.48
C SER A 363 8.36 6.37 -14.15
N GLY A 364 8.34 5.26 -13.42
CA GLY A 364 7.72 4.00 -13.87
C GLY A 364 6.19 3.98 -13.92
N ALA A 365 5.49 4.98 -13.38
CA ALA A 365 4.04 5.08 -13.36
C ALA A 365 3.48 5.95 -14.50
N ASP A 366 3.82 5.59 -15.74
CA ASP A 366 3.49 6.34 -16.95
C ASP A 366 1.98 6.40 -17.27
N LEU A 367 1.16 5.53 -16.67
CA LEU A 367 -0.31 5.53 -16.82
C LEU A 367 -1.03 6.35 -15.75
N ALA A 368 -0.33 6.79 -14.70
CA ALA A 368 -0.87 7.65 -13.66
C ALA A 368 -0.90 9.12 -14.12
N ARG A 369 -2.09 9.74 -14.05
CA ARG A 369 -2.32 11.13 -14.44
C ARG A 369 -3.21 11.84 -13.44
N VAL A 370 -3.37 13.14 -13.62
CA VAL A 370 -4.23 14.01 -12.81
C VAL A 370 -5.15 14.79 -13.74
N ASP A 371 -6.44 14.89 -13.40
CA ASP A 371 -7.36 15.78 -14.10
C ASP A 371 -6.81 17.20 -14.21
N ARG A 372 -6.81 17.76 -15.43
CA ARG A 372 -6.20 19.06 -15.70
C ARG A 372 -6.83 20.19 -14.89
N ASN A 373 -8.16 20.21 -14.77
CA ASN A 373 -8.87 21.26 -14.03
C ASN A 373 -8.55 21.15 -12.54
N LEU A 374 -8.54 19.92 -12.00
CA LEU A 374 -8.15 19.70 -10.61
C LEU A 374 -6.69 20.11 -10.39
N TYR A 375 -5.78 19.75 -11.30
CA TYR A 375 -4.37 20.16 -11.22
C TYR A 375 -4.23 21.68 -11.19
N GLU A 376 -4.90 22.40 -12.09
CA GLU A 376 -4.86 23.88 -12.15
C GLU A 376 -5.39 24.54 -10.87
N GLU A 377 -6.36 23.91 -10.20
CA GLU A 377 -6.88 24.37 -8.90
C GLU A 377 -5.85 24.17 -7.76
N ILE A 378 -5.18 23.02 -7.73
CA ILE A 378 -4.32 22.63 -6.59
C ILE A 378 -2.85 23.03 -6.76
N ALA A 379 -2.34 23.16 -7.98
CA ALA A 379 -0.94 23.47 -8.26
C ALA A 379 -0.44 24.75 -7.56
N PRO A 380 -1.21 25.87 -7.54
CA PRO A 380 -0.82 27.07 -6.80
C PRO A 380 -0.67 26.84 -5.29
N ILE A 381 -1.48 25.95 -4.71
CA ILE A 381 -1.46 25.61 -3.27
C ILE A 381 -0.22 24.79 -2.94
N LEU A 382 0.20 23.93 -3.88
CA LEU A 382 1.34 23.03 -3.75
C LEU A 382 2.67 23.71 -4.11
N GLY A 383 2.64 24.92 -4.66
CA GLY A 383 3.83 25.64 -5.11
C GLY A 383 4.51 24.99 -6.31
N ILE A 384 3.75 24.31 -7.18
CA ILE A 384 4.22 23.67 -8.42
C ILE A 384 3.64 24.31 -9.67
#